data_AF-A0A482YWN9-F1
#
_entry.id   AF-A0A482YWN9-F1
#
_cell.length_a   1.000
_cell.length_b   1.000
_cell.length_c   1.000
_cell.angle_alpha   90.00
_cell.angle_beta   90.00
_cell.angle_gamma   90.00
#
_symmetry.space_group_name_H-M   'P 1'
#
loop_
_entity.id
_entity.type
_entity.pdbx_description
1 polymer ?
#
loop_
_entity_poly.entity_id
_entity_poly.type
_entity_poly.pdbx_seq_one_letter_code
_entity_poly.pdbx_strand_id
1 'polypeptide(L)' 'KVTYANSMEAAVNVASTLIDKGAILLSPACASFDMFDDFEQRGRVFKDCVNNWGV' A
#
# COMPACT_ATOMS: atom_id res chain seq x y z
N LYS A 1 -12.79 2.68 10.79
CA LYS A 1 -11.61 2.75 11.68
C LYS A 1 -10.46 3.31 10.86
N VAL A 2 -9.67 4.24 11.40
CA VAL A 2 -8.48 4.77 10.72
C VAL A 2 -7.24 4.17 11.38
N THR A 3 -6.30 3.68 10.58
CA THR A 3 -5.00 3.18 11.03
C THR A 3 -3.92 3.93 10.25
N TYR A 4 -2.95 4.50 10.95
CA TYR A 4 -1.81 5.17 10.33
C TYR A 4 -0.66 4.19 10.11
N ALA A 5 0.06 4.35 9.02
CA ALA A 5 1.25 3.58 8.68
C ALA A 5 2.29 4.52 8.05
N ASN A 6 3.57 4.25 8.30
CA ASN A 6 4.68 5.12 7.87
C ASN A 6 5.45 4.57 6.65
N SER A 7 5.01 3.44 6.09
CA SER A 7 5.57 2.86 4.87
C SER A 7 4.48 2.16 4.05
N MET A 8 4.70 2.00 2.75
CA MET A 8 3.80 1.23 1.88
C MET A 8 3.65 -0.21 2.40
N GLU A 9 4.76 -0.85 2.76
CA GLU A 9 4.76 -2.21 3.30
C GLU A 9 3.91 -2.33 4.57
N ALA A 10 4.06 -1.39 5.53
CA ALA A 10 3.27 -1.40 6.75
C ALA A 10 1.78 -1.20 6.46
N ALA A 11 1.42 -0.29 5.54
CA ALA A 11 0.03 -0.06 5.14
C ALA A 11 -0.60 -1.30 4.50
N VAL A 12 0.17 -1.96 3.64
CA VAL A 12 -0.20 -3.15 2.87
C VAL A 12 -0.34 -4.36 3.82
N ASN A 13 0.56 -4.55 4.77
CA ASN A 13 0.43 -5.58 5.83
C ASN A 13 -0.75 -5.34 6.79
N VAL A 14 -1.04 -4.09 7.14
CA VAL A 14 -2.23 -3.78 7.94
C VAL A 14 -3.49 -4.11 7.13
N ALA A 15 -3.56 -3.70 5.86
CA ALA A 15 -4.71 -3.93 5.01
C ALA A 15 -5.00 -5.43 4.82
N SER A 16 -3.96 -6.27 4.66
CA SER A 16 -4.13 -7.72 4.52
C SER A 16 -4.75 -8.37 5.76
N THR A 17 -4.45 -7.88 6.96
CA THR A 17 -5.03 -8.41 8.20
C THR A 17 -6.50 -7.99 8.43
N LEU A 18 -6.98 -6.98 7.70
CA LEU A 18 -8.32 -6.41 7.89
C LEU A 18 -9.34 -6.92 6.86
N ILE A 19 -8.88 -7.47 5.74
CA ILE A 19 -9.75 -7.95 4.67
C ILE A 19 -10.05 -9.44 4.84
N ASP A 20 -11.33 -9.81 4.74
CA ASP A 20 -11.77 -11.20 4.68
C ASP A 20 -12.15 -11.58 3.23
N LYS A 21 -12.96 -10.73 2.59
CA LYS A 21 -13.31 -10.83 1.15
C LYS A 21 -13.40 -9.44 0.53
N GLY A 22 -12.94 -9.30 -0.71
CA GLY A 22 -13.06 -8.05 -1.48
C GLY A 22 -11.75 -7.63 -2.13
N ALA A 23 -11.56 -6.31 -2.28
CA ALA A 23 -10.38 -5.72 -2.89
C ALA A 23 -9.76 -4.63 -1.99
N ILE A 24 -8.43 -4.51 -2.07
CA ILE A 24 -7.66 -3.42 -1.47
C ILE A 24 -7.32 -2.43 -2.58
N LEU A 25 -7.65 -1.15 -2.39
CA LEU A 25 -7.44 -0.08 -3.36
C LEU A 25 -6.35 0.90 -2.86
N LEU A 26 -5.33 1.11 -3.68
CA LEU A 26 -4.40 2.22 -3.52
C LEU A 26 -4.97 3.48 -4.20
N SER A 27 -5.46 4.45 -3.42
CA SER A 27 -5.97 5.74 -3.91
C SER A 27 -5.50 6.90 -3.00
N PRO A 28 -4.24 7.35 -3.11
CA PRO A 28 -3.59 8.19 -2.12
C PRO A 28 -4.01 9.67 -2.13
N ALA A 29 -4.73 10.14 -3.16
CA ALA A 29 -5.16 11.55 -3.33
C ALA A 29 -4.05 12.63 -3.27
N CYS A 30 -2.78 12.22 -3.18
CA CYS A 30 -1.61 13.08 -3.00
C CYS A 30 -0.51 12.75 -4.02
N ALA A 31 0.36 13.74 -4.29
CA ALA A 31 1.62 13.52 -5.02
C ALA A 31 2.51 12.50 -4.27
N SER A 32 3.42 11.85 -4.98
CA SER A 32 4.25 10.75 -4.44
C SER A 32 5.65 11.17 -4.00
N PHE A 33 6.04 12.42 -4.25
CA PHE A 33 7.43 12.90 -4.14
C PHE A 33 8.00 12.97 -2.71
N ASP A 34 7.17 12.73 -1.71
CA ASP A 34 7.60 12.62 -0.31
C ASP A 34 8.32 11.30 -0.01
N MET A 35 7.94 10.22 -0.69
CA MET A 35 8.46 8.87 -0.44
C MET A 35 8.96 8.15 -1.70
N PHE A 36 8.65 8.67 -2.89
CA PHE A 36 8.90 8.02 -4.18
C PHE A 36 9.33 9.04 -5.24
N ASP A 37 10.11 8.60 -6.22
CA ASP A 37 10.57 9.40 -7.35
C ASP A 37 9.41 9.83 -8.27
N ASP A 38 8.40 8.97 -8.43
CA ASP A 38 7.23 9.20 -9.28
C ASP A 38 6.02 8.35 -8.84
N PHE A 39 4.86 8.58 -9.47
CA PHE A 39 3.63 7.87 -9.09
C PHE A 39 3.66 6.41 -9.54
N GLU A 40 4.39 6.09 -10.61
CA GLU A 40 4.57 4.74 -11.13
C GLU A 40 5.42 3.90 -10.17
N GLN A 41 6.45 4.46 -9.55
CA GLN A 41 7.29 3.82 -8.55
C GLN A 41 6.45 3.50 -7.32
N ARG A 42 5.63 4.44 -6.83
CA ARG A 42 4.66 4.19 -5.77
C ARG A 42 3.74 3.00 -6.10
N GLY A 43 3.27 2.93 -7.35
CA GLY A 43 2.46 1.82 -7.84
C GLY A 43 3.22 0.49 -7.95
N ARG A 44 4.48 0.51 -8.41
CA ARG A 44 5.37 -0.67 -8.44
C ARG A 44 5.61 -1.20 -7.04
N VAL A 45 5.99 -0.34 -6.10
CA VAL A 45 6.23 -0.72 -4.69
C VAL A 45 4.96 -1.28 -4.06
N PHE A 46 3.78 -0.72 -4.30
CA PHE A 46 2.52 -1.32 -3.84
C PHE A 46 2.33 -2.74 -4.37
N LYS A 47 2.52 -2.96 -5.69
CA LYS A 47 2.42 -4.29 -6.28
C LYS A 47 3.46 -5.25 -5.70
N ASP A 48 4.69 -4.79 -5.48
CA ASP A 48 5.76 -5.60 -4.91
C ASP A 48 5.41 -6.01 -3.47
N CYS A 49 4.93 -5.08 -2.64
CA CYS A 49 4.46 -5.40 -1.29
C CYS A 49 3.27 -6.38 -1.31
N VAL A 50 2.33 -6.24 -2.26
CA VAL A 50 1.21 -7.16 -2.46
C VAL A 50 1.66 -8.55 -2.92
N ASN A 51 2.63 -8.63 -3.82
CA ASN A 51 3.18 -9.91 -4.31
C ASN A 51 4.01 -10.62 -3.25
N ASN A 52 4.66 -9.86 -2.37
CA ASN A 52 5.42 -10.36 -1.23
C ASN A 52 4.55 -10.55 0.02
N TRP A 53 3.23 -10.35 -0.07
CA TRP A 53 2.33 -10.79 0.99
C TRP A 53 2.47 -12.30 1.14
N GLY A 54 2.99 -12.71 2.30
CA GLY A 54 3.20 -14.10 2.64
C GLY A 54 1.90 -14.90 2.56
N VAL A 55 1.78 -15.67 1.47
CA VAL A 55 1.07 -16.94 1.41
C VAL A 55 2.07 -18.05 1.71
#